data_AF-A0A376VEJ8-F1
#
_entry.id   AF-A0A376VEJ8-F1
#
_cell.length_a   1.000
_cell.length_b   1.000
_cell.length_c   1.000
_cell.angle_alpha   90.00
_cell.angle_beta   90.00
_cell.angle_gamma   90.00
#
_symmetry.space_group_name_H-M   'P 1'
#
loop_
_entity.id
_entity.type
_entity.pdbx_description
1 polymer ?
#
loop_
_entity_poly.entity_id
_entity_poly.type
_entity_poly.pdbx_seq_one_letter_code
_entity_poly.pdbx_strand_id
1 'polypeptide(L)'
;MIEIIRNEDEPKPALMSRFGLTETQAEAILELKLRHLAKLEEMKIRGEQSELEKERDQLQGILASERKMNNLLKKELQADAQAYGDERRSPLQEREEAKAMSEHDMLPV
;
A
#
# COMPACT_ATOMS: atom_id res chain seq x y z
N MET A 1 -33.99 5.79 11.79
CA MET A 1 -33.37 4.55 11.29
C MET A 1 -33.96 3.32 11.96
N ILE A 2 -33.81 3.15 13.28
CA ILE A 2 -34.39 1.99 14.01
C ILE A 2 -35.91 1.86 13.81
N GLU A 3 -36.64 2.99 13.80
CA GLU A 3 -38.08 3.00 13.53
C GLU A 3 -38.43 2.43 12.15
N ILE A 4 -37.68 2.78 11.11
CA ILE A 4 -37.87 2.26 9.75
C ILE A 4 -37.61 0.76 9.72
N ILE A 5 -36.52 0.32 10.37
CA ILE A 5 -36.17 -1.11 10.46
C ILE A 5 -37.26 -1.93 11.15
N ARG A 6 -38.05 -1.33 12.05
CA ARG A 6 -39.10 -2.03 12.81
C ARG A 6 -40.49 -1.95 12.18
N ASN A 7 -40.77 -0.94 11.36
CA ASN A 7 -42.12 -0.63 10.88
C ASN A 7 -42.30 -0.80 9.37
N GLU A 8 -41.21 -0.89 8.59
CA GLU A 8 -41.26 -1.16 7.15
C GLU A 8 -41.04 -2.65 6.88
N ASP A 9 -41.83 -3.21 5.95
CA ASP A 9 -41.66 -4.58 5.48
C ASP A 9 -40.33 -4.77 4.72
N GLU A 10 -39.93 -3.74 3.96
CA GLU A 10 -38.67 -3.69 3.23
C GLU A 10 -37.81 -2.51 3.71
N PRO A 11 -37.05 -2.67 4.80
CA PRO A 11 -36.32 -1.56 5.41
C PRO A 11 -35.15 -1.07 4.57
N LYS A 12 -34.55 -1.92 3.71
CA LYS A 12 -33.38 -1.56 2.88
C LYS A 12 -33.72 -0.47 1.84
N PRO A 13 -34.72 -0.61 0.95
CA PRO A 13 -35.15 0.46 0.05
C PRO A 13 -35.60 1.74 0.77
N ALA A 14 -36.28 1.60 1.91
CA ALA A 14 -36.76 2.74 2.70
C ALA A 14 -35.60 3.55 3.31
N LEU A 15 -34.55 2.88 3.81
CA LEU A 15 -33.34 3.52 4.32
C LEU A 15 -32.58 4.26 3.22
N MET A 16 -32.43 3.63 2.04
CA MET A 16 -31.79 4.26 0.88
C MET A 16 -32.53 5.51 0.44
N SER A 17 -33.86 5.43 0.30
CA SER A 17 -34.69 6.54 -0.18
C SER A 17 -34.71 7.72 0.79
N ARG A 18 -34.75 7.46 2.11
CA ARG A 18 -34.85 8.53 3.11
C ARG A 18 -33.51 9.22 3.41
N PHE A 19 -32.41 8.48 3.39
CA PHE A 19 -31.09 8.98 3.79
C PHE A 19 -30.09 9.14 2.63
N GLY A 20 -30.50 8.82 1.39
CA GLY A 20 -29.62 8.89 0.23
C GLY A 20 -28.45 7.90 0.29
N LEU A 21 -28.64 6.77 0.97
CA LEU A 21 -27.60 5.75 1.15
C LEU A 21 -27.49 4.88 -0.10
N THR A 22 -26.27 4.46 -0.39
CA THR A 22 -26.02 3.39 -1.36
C THR A 22 -26.52 2.05 -0.83
N GLU A 23 -26.70 1.09 -1.72
CA GLU A 23 -27.16 -0.25 -1.34
C GLU A 23 -26.22 -0.92 -0.33
N THR A 24 -24.90 -0.80 -0.51
CA THR A 24 -23.88 -1.38 0.38
C THR A 24 -23.86 -0.70 1.75
N GLN A 25 -24.09 0.62 1.81
CA GLN A 25 -24.21 1.34 3.08
C GLN A 25 -25.47 0.92 3.85
N ALA A 26 -26.60 0.79 3.15
CA ALA A 26 -27.85 0.33 3.77
C ALA A 26 -27.71 -1.10 4.30
N GLU A 27 -27.06 -1.99 3.55
CA GLU A 27 -26.74 -3.36 3.99
C GLU A 27 -25.86 -3.34 5.26
N ALA A 28 -24.77 -2.55 5.25
CA ALA A 28 -23.87 -2.44 6.38
C ALA A 28 -24.59 -1.95 7.66
N ILE A 29 -25.58 -1.07 7.52
CA ILE A 29 -26.43 -0.60 8.62
C ILE A 29 -27.32 -1.71 9.17
N LEU A 30 -27.92 -2.55 8.30
CA LEU A 30 -28.79 -3.64 8.73
C LEU A 30 -28.02 -4.75 9.45
N GLU A 31 -26.75 -4.95 9.10
CA GLU A 31 -25.83 -5.87 9.75
C GLU A 31 -25.28 -5.34 11.10
N LEU A 32 -25.54 -4.08 11.47
CA LEU A 32 -25.07 -3.52 12.73
C LEU A 32 -25.76 -4.18 13.94
N LYS A 33 -24.94 -4.79 14.82
CA LYS A 33 -25.42 -5.25 16.14
C LYS A 33 -25.67 -4.06 17.06
N LEU A 34 -26.74 -4.12 17.87
CA LEU A 34 -27.13 -3.05 18.81
C LEU A 34 -26.00 -2.56 19.72
N ARG A 35 -25.05 -3.44 20.10
CA ARG A 35 -23.86 -3.07 20.89
C ARG A 35 -22.96 -2.01 20.21
N HIS A 36 -22.96 -1.95 18.88
CA HIS A 36 -22.17 -1.00 18.10
C HIS A 36 -22.81 0.40 18.05
N LEU A 37 -24.01 0.58 18.60
CA LEU A 37 -24.63 1.89 18.79
C LEU A 37 -24.17 2.59 20.08
N ALA A 38 -23.24 1.99 20.82
CA ALA A 38 -22.65 2.61 22.00
C ALA A 38 -21.73 3.79 21.60
N LYS A 39 -21.71 4.85 22.43
CA LYS A 39 -20.89 6.05 22.19
C LYS A 39 -19.39 5.76 22.00
N LEU A 40 -18.87 4.72 22.66
CA LEU A 40 -17.48 4.29 22.51
C LEU A 40 -17.18 3.76 21.09
N GLU A 41 -18.14 3.06 20.49
CA GLU A 41 -18.00 2.52 19.14
C GLU A 41 -18.11 3.64 18.10
N GLU A 42 -18.96 4.65 18.34
CA GLU A 42 -18.98 5.87 17.51
C GLU A 42 -17.63 6.60 17.52
N MET A 43 -17.00 6.75 18.70
CA MET A 43 -15.68 7.37 18.81
C MET A 43 -14.61 6.59 18.04
N LYS A 44 -14.64 5.26 18.10
CA LYS A 44 -13.72 4.41 17.33
C LYS A 44 -13.91 4.60 15.82
N ILE A 45 -15.16 4.57 15.34
CA ILE A 45 -15.47 4.77 13.92
C ILE A 45 -14.97 6.13 13.44
N ARG A 46 -15.18 7.19 14.22
CA ARG A 46 -14.66 8.54 13.87
C ARG A 46 -13.13 8.60 13.87
N GLY A 47 -12.48 7.88 14.79
CA GLY A 47 -11.03 7.77 14.84
C GLY A 47 -10.47 7.08 13.60
N GLU A 48 -10.99 5.89 13.29
CA GLU A 48 -10.62 5.10 12.12
C GLU A 48 -10.88 5.88 10.82
N GLN A 49 -12.03 6.54 10.71
CA GLN A 49 -12.34 7.41 9.57
C GLN A 49 -11.27 8.50 9.40
N SER A 50 -10.84 9.16 10.49
CA SER A 50 -9.81 10.20 10.41
C SER A 50 -8.46 9.67 9.95
N GLU A 51 -8.09 8.46 10.37
CA GLU A 51 -6.86 7.80 9.95
C GLU A 51 -6.92 7.42 8.47
N LEU A 52 -8.02 6.81 8.03
CA LEU A 52 -8.25 6.45 6.63
C LEU A 52 -8.31 7.67 5.71
N GLU A 53 -8.87 8.79 6.16
CA GLU A 53 -8.87 10.05 5.39
C GLU A 53 -7.45 10.58 5.17
N LYS A 54 -6.61 10.55 6.22
CA LYS A 54 -5.19 10.95 6.10
C LYS A 54 -4.43 10.02 5.18
N GLU A 55 -4.64 8.71 5.30
CA GLU A 55 -4.02 7.71 4.44
C GLU A 55 -4.45 7.88 2.98
N ARG A 56 -5.75 8.06 2.74
CA ARG A 56 -6.30 8.35 1.41
C ARG A 56 -5.61 9.56 0.78
N ASP A 57 -5.53 10.67 1.51
CA ASP A 57 -4.95 11.92 0.99
C ASP A 57 -3.44 11.77 0.73
N GLN A 58 -2.74 10.99 1.55
CA GLN A 58 -1.33 10.65 1.33
C GLN A 58 -1.16 9.83 0.04
N LEU A 59 -1.95 8.76 -0.13
CA LEU A 59 -1.89 7.88 -1.30
C LEU A 59 -2.26 8.62 -2.58
N GLN A 60 -3.38 9.33 -2.58
CA GLN A 60 -3.80 10.18 -3.70
C GLN A 60 -2.75 11.25 -4.01
N GLY A 61 -2.14 11.84 -2.97
CA GLY A 61 -1.08 12.81 -3.11
C GLY A 61 0.17 12.24 -3.79
N ILE A 62 0.51 10.97 -3.56
CA ILE A 62 1.62 10.28 -4.26
C ILE A 62 1.24 9.99 -5.71
N LEU A 63 0.04 9.43 -5.94
CA LEU A 63 -0.44 9.08 -7.28
C LEU A 63 -0.59 10.29 -8.20
N ALA A 64 -0.96 11.45 -7.66
CA ALA A 64 -1.15 12.67 -8.43
C ALA A 64 0.17 13.39 -8.79
N SER A 65 1.33 12.97 -8.27
CA SER A 65 2.59 13.69 -8.47
C SER A 65 3.74 12.74 -8.79
N GLU A 66 4.24 12.83 -10.04
CA GLU A 66 5.39 12.07 -10.49
C GLU A 66 6.64 12.30 -9.61
N ARG A 67 6.86 13.53 -9.13
CA ARG A 67 7.95 13.84 -8.19
C ARG A 67 7.81 13.07 -6.88
N LYS A 68 6.60 12.98 -6.31
CA LYS A 68 6.37 12.23 -5.07
C LYS A 68 6.54 10.73 -5.30
N MET A 69 6.04 10.21 -6.42
CA MET A 69 6.23 8.82 -6.83
C MET A 69 7.72 8.47 -6.97
N ASN A 70 8.49 9.27 -7.71
CA ASN A 70 9.94 9.05 -7.89
C ASN A 70 10.71 9.11 -6.56
N ASN A 71 10.28 9.96 -5.63
CA ASN A 71 10.88 10.01 -4.29
C ASN A 71 10.54 8.76 -3.47
N LEU A 72 9.32 8.23 -3.57
CA LEU A 72 8.94 6.98 -2.91
C LEU A 72 9.79 5.83 -3.43
N LEU A 73 9.85 5.65 -4.76
CA LEU A 73 10.64 4.60 -5.40
C LEU A 73 12.12 4.65 -4.99
N LYS A 74 12.72 5.85 -4.96
CA LYS A 74 14.12 6.00 -4.51
C LYS A 74 14.31 5.56 -3.07
N LYS A 75 13.38 5.89 -2.17
CA LYS A 75 13.46 5.51 -0.76
C LYS A 75 13.33 4.00 -0.58
N GLU A 76 12.38 3.38 -1.27
CA GLU A 76 12.17 1.92 -1.23
C GLU A 76 13.38 1.18 -1.78
N LEU A 77 13.88 1.57 -2.96
CA LEU A 77 15.09 0.97 -3.56
C LEU A 77 16.33 1.12 -2.67
N GLN A 78 16.48 2.26 -1.97
CA GLN A 78 17.58 2.45 -1.02
C GLN A 78 17.44 1.59 0.22
N ALA A 79 16.22 1.47 0.76
CA ALA A 79 15.95 0.59 1.90
C ALA A 79 16.20 -0.87 1.54
N ASP A 80 15.75 -1.31 0.36
CA ASP A 80 15.95 -2.67 -0.14
C ASP A 80 17.43 -2.95 -0.42
N ALA A 81 18.15 -2.00 -1.04
CA ALA A 81 19.59 -2.13 -1.25
C ALA A 81 20.37 -2.25 0.06
N GLN A 82 19.91 -1.61 1.14
CA GLN A 82 20.52 -1.73 2.47
C GLN A 82 20.14 -3.03 3.18
N ALA A 83 18.89 -3.47 3.04
CA ALA A 83 18.38 -4.67 3.68
C ALA A 83 18.89 -5.96 3.02
N TYR A 84 19.07 -5.94 1.69
CA TYR A 84 19.33 -7.12 0.88
C TYR A 84 20.59 -7.04 0.01
N GLY A 85 21.24 -5.88 -0.07
CA GLY A 85 22.45 -5.71 -0.86
C GLY A 85 23.68 -6.34 -0.17
N ASP A 86 24.59 -6.85 -1.01
CA ASP A 86 25.88 -7.35 -0.59
C ASP A 86 27.03 -6.67 -1.37
N GLU A 87 28.25 -6.81 -0.86
CA GLU A 87 29.41 -6.29 -1.56
C GLU A 87 29.67 -7.07 -2.84
N ARG A 88 30.12 -6.37 -3.88
CA ARG A 88 30.45 -6.99 -5.16
C ARG A 88 31.57 -8.02 -4.98
N ARG A 89 31.24 -9.29 -5.15
CA ARG A 89 32.17 -10.42 -4.98
C ARG A 89 33.28 -10.51 -6.04
N SER A 90 33.00 -10.06 -7.26
CA SER A 90 33.94 -10.13 -8.39
C SER A 90 34.53 -8.75 -8.69
N PRO A 91 35.80 -8.49 -8.36
CA PRO A 91 36.43 -7.20 -8.61
C PRO A 91 36.59 -6.97 -10.12
N LEU A 92 36.44 -5.72 -10.55
CA LEU A 92 36.82 -5.32 -11.91
C LEU A 92 38.32 -5.11 -11.95
N GLN A 93 39.00 -5.92 -12.74
CA GLN A 93 40.44 -5.85 -12.92
C GLN A 93 40.78 -5.90 -14.40
N GLU A 94 41.29 -4.78 -14.91
CA GLU A 94 41.85 -4.74 -16.25
C GLU A 94 43.19 -5.50 -16.27
N ARG A 95 43.35 -6.35 -17.28
CA ARG A 95 44.52 -7.19 -17.53
C ARG A 95 44.82 -7.16 -19.02
N GLU A 96 46.09 -7.28 -19.37
CA GLU A 96 46.49 -7.48 -20.75
C GLU A 96 45.90 -8.79 -21.28
N GLU A 97 45.53 -8.80 -22.57
CA GLU A 97 45.02 -10.00 -23.21
C GLU A 97 46.04 -11.13 -23.11
N ALA A 98 45.58 -12.31 -22.67
CA ALA A 98 46.44 -13.46 -22.54
C ALA A 98 46.99 -13.87 -23.92
N LYS A 99 48.31 -13.77 -24.08
CA LYS A 99 49.03 -14.28 -25.26
C LYS A 99 49.66 -15.62 -24.93
N ALA A 100 49.43 -16.62 -25.77
CA ALA A 100 50.10 -17.89 -25.65
C ALA A 100 51.59 -17.71 -25.97
N MET A 101 52.46 -18.21 -25.09
CA MET A 101 53.89 -18.30 -25.35
C MET A 101 54.18 -19.53 -26.23
N SER A 102 55.10 -19.41 -27.17
CA SER A 102 55.61 -20.53 -27.96
C SER A 102 56.67 -21.31 -27.18
N GLU A 103 56.98 -22.54 -27.60
CA GLU A 103 58.03 -23.39 -26.97
C GLU A 103 59.41 -22.70 -26.97
N HIS A 104 59.69 -21.88 -27.99
CA HIS A 104 60.91 -21.09 -28.08
C HIS A 104 61.00 -20.00 -26.99
N ASP A 105 59.86 -19.43 -26.59
CA ASP A 105 59.78 -18.38 -25.56
C ASP A 105 59.97 -18.94 -24.13
N MET A 106 60.03 -20.27 -23.98
CA MET A 106 60.17 -20.96 -22.69
C MET A 106 61.58 -21.50 -22.42
N LEU A 107 62.50 -21.43 -23.39
CA LEU A 107 63.88 -21.89 -23.22
C LEU A 107 64.74 -20.81 -22.54
N PRO A 108 65.61 -21.17 -21.57
CA PRO A 108 66.53 -20.21 -20.96
C PRO A 108 67.55 -19.70 -21.99
N VAL A 109 67.81 -18.40 -21.94
CA VAL A 109 68.83 -17.70 -22.75
C VAL A 109 70.25 -18.14 -22.41
#